data_AF-A0A4V5ZZE0-F1
#
_entry.id   AF-A0A4V5ZZE0-F1
#
_cell.length_a   1.000
_cell.length_b   1.000
_cell.length_c   1.000
_cell.angle_alpha   90.00
_cell.angle_beta   90.00
_cell.angle_gamma   90.00
#
_symmetry.space_group_name_H-M   'P 1'
#
loop_
_entity.id
_entity.type
_entity.pdbx_description
1 polymer ?
#
loop_
_entity_poly.entity_id
_entity_poly.type
_entity_poly.pdbx_seq_one_letter_code
_entity_poly.pdbx_strand_id
1 'polypeptide(L)' 'MSNFYVGGPLDRADYVVCSWNVDFPKPDKTLRNEFGLFMKQVTKEGRYLPLKFNNVAGVKIFFVNVEDPICVDRYAKNKF' A
#
# COMPACT_ATOMS: atom_id res chain seq x y z
N MET A 1 3.61 7.27 -8.45
CA MET A 1 3.53 6.35 -7.29
C MET A 1 4.06 4.97 -7.68
N SER A 2 5.37 4.84 -7.95
CA SER A 2 5.96 3.63 -8.56
C SER A 2 7.03 2.98 -7.68
N ASN A 3 6.95 3.10 -6.36
CA ASN A 3 8.03 2.65 -5.48
C ASN A 3 7.68 1.39 -4.67
N PHE A 4 6.40 1.07 -4.53
CA PHE A 4 5.88 0.04 -3.63
C PHE A 4 5.44 -1.25 -4.34
N TYR A 5 6.02 -1.54 -5.50
CA TYR A 5 5.71 -2.75 -6.26
C TYR A 5 6.89 -3.72 -6.28
N VAL A 6 6.61 -5.00 -6.51
CA VAL A 6 7.61 -6.09 -6.53
C VAL A 6 8.70 -5.80 -7.59
N GLY A 7 9.97 -5.74 -7.15
CA GLY A 7 11.11 -5.40 -8.02
C GLY A 7 11.24 -3.90 -8.34
N GLY A 8 10.49 -3.05 -7.63
CA GLY A 8 10.56 -1.60 -7.74
C GLY A 8 11.83 -0.99 -7.14
N PRO A 9 11.98 0.35 -7.19
CA PRO A 9 13.14 1.06 -6.67
C PRO A 9 13.53 0.74 -5.22
N LEU A 10 12.55 0.50 -4.34
CA LEU A 10 12.80 0.18 -2.93
C LEU A 10 13.32 -1.25 -2.76
N ASP A 11 12.72 -2.21 -3.46
CA ASP A 11 13.21 -3.60 -3.49
C ASP A 11 14.63 -3.67 -4.03
N ARG A 12 14.94 -2.95 -5.12
CA ARG A 12 16.29 -2.92 -5.71
C ARG A 12 17.36 -2.28 -4.82
N ALA A 13 16.94 -1.55 -3.79
CA ALA A 13 17.80 -0.95 -2.79
C ALA A 13 17.77 -1.73 -1.46
N ASP A 14 17.25 -2.96 -1.48
CA ASP A 14 17.14 -3.86 -0.33
C ASP A 14 16.36 -3.29 0.87
N TYR A 15 15.41 -2.39 0.60
CA TYR A 15 14.52 -1.86 1.64
C TYR A 15 13.29 -2.75 1.84
N VAL A 16 13.11 -3.21 3.07
CA VAL A 16 11.83 -3.78 3.52
C VAL A 16 10.91 -2.67 4.03
N VAL A 17 9.89 -2.34 3.24
CA VAL A 17 8.82 -1.43 3.66
C VAL A 17 7.72 -2.24 4.34
N CYS A 18 7.55 -2.07 5.65
CA CYS A 18 6.50 -2.79 6.38
C CYS A 18 5.11 -2.20 6.25
N SER A 19 5.00 -0.88 6.05
CA SER A 19 3.70 -0.23 5.93
C SER A 19 3.79 1.09 5.18
N TRP A 20 2.66 1.52 4.64
CA TRP A 20 2.52 2.82 3.99
C TRP A 20 1.06 3.24 3.98
N ASN A 21 0.83 4.55 3.84
CA ASN A 21 -0.49 5.15 3.75
C ASN A 21 -0.72 5.71 2.36
N VAL A 22 -1.96 5.58 1.90
CA VAL A 22 -2.51 6.41 0.84
C VAL A 22 -3.41 7.45 1.48
N ASP A 23 -3.24 8.71 1.09
CA ASP A 23 -4.24 9.76 1.31
C ASP A 23 -4.63 10.33 -0.06
N PHE A 24 -5.91 10.20 -0.40
CA PHE A 24 -6.43 10.53 -1.72
C PHE A 24 -7.71 11.37 -1.59
N PRO A 25 -7.57 12.68 -1.32
CA PRO A 25 -8.67 13.53 -0.92
C PRO A 25 -9.65 13.85 -2.06
N LYS A 26 -9.17 14.41 -3.18
CA LYS A 26 -10.01 14.84 -4.32
C LYS A 26 -9.20 14.86 -5.64
N PRO A 27 -8.94 13.71 -6.24
CA PRO A 27 -8.18 13.64 -7.50
C PRO A 27 -8.96 14.17 -8.70
N ASP A 28 -8.25 14.71 -9.67
CA ASP A 28 -8.79 14.86 -11.03
C ASP A 28 -8.91 13.48 -11.72
N LYS A 29 -9.45 13.47 -12.95
CA LYS A 29 -9.73 12.23 -13.69
C LYS A 29 -8.45 11.47 -14.05
N THR A 30 -7.36 12.19 -14.33
CA THR A 30 -6.06 11.59 -14.69
C THR A 30 -5.46 10.90 -13.49
N LEU A 31 -5.37 11.60 -12.36
CA LEU A 31 -4.81 11.09 -11.12
C LEU A 31 -5.63 9.90 -10.58
N ARG A 32 -6.96 9.91 -10.77
CA ARG A 32 -7.83 8.77 -10.43
C ARG A 32 -7.47 7.52 -11.24
N ASN A 33 -7.18 7.66 -12.54
CA ASN A 33 -6.81 6.52 -13.38
C ASN A 33 -5.43 5.97 -12.99
N GLU A 34 -4.44 6.84 -12.77
CA GLU A 34 -3.10 6.43 -12.32
C GLU A 34 -3.14 5.72 -10.98
N PHE A 35 -3.90 6.25 -10.03
CA PHE A 35 -4.11 5.62 -8.73
C PHE A 35 -4.79 4.25 -8.86
N GLY A 36 -5.79 4.14 -9.74
CA GLY A 36 -6.45 2.86 -10.02
C GLY A 36 -5.51 1.80 -10.60
N LEU A 37 -4.63 2.19 -11.52
CA LEU A 37 -3.61 1.29 -12.09
C LEU A 37 -2.61 0.84 -11.03
N PHE A 38 -2.13 1.77 -10.20
CA PHE A 38 -1.25 1.47 -9.07
C PHE A 38 -1.91 0.49 -8.09
N MET A 39 -3.15 0.77 -7.67
CA MET A 39 -3.89 -0.10 -6.75
C MET A 39 -4.11 -1.50 -7.34
N LYS A 40 -4.44 -1.60 -8.63
CA LYS A 40 -4.59 -2.88 -9.32
C LYS A 40 -3.29 -3.69 -9.32
N GLN A 41 -2.16 -3.03 -9.55
CA GLN A 41 -0.84 -3.68 -9.50
C GLN A 41 -0.52 -4.18 -8.09
N VAL A 42 -0.60 -3.32 -7.07
CA VAL A 42 -0.32 -3.68 -5.68
C VAL A 42 -1.20 -4.84 -5.21
N THR A 43 -2.49 -4.82 -5.56
CA THR A 43 -3.44 -5.88 -5.18
C THR A 43 -3.11 -7.20 -5.87
N LYS A 44 -2.70 -7.16 -7.15
CA LYS A 44 -2.30 -8.37 -7.91
C LYS A 44 -1.04 -9.01 -7.34
N GLU A 45 -0.10 -8.20 -6.87
CA GLU A 45 1.16 -8.67 -6.28
C GLU A 45 0.97 -9.29 -4.89
N GLY A 46 -0.12 -8.96 -4.18
CA GLY A 46 -0.50 -9.59 -2.91
C GLY A 46 0.42 -9.30 -1.72
N ARG A 47 1.55 -8.60 -1.94
CA ARG A 47 2.50 -8.22 -0.88
C ARG A 47 1.88 -7.31 0.18
N TYR A 48 1.02 -6.38 -0.23
CA TYR A 48 0.44 -5.39 0.68
C TYR A 48 -1.06 -5.55 0.82
N LEU A 49 -1.54 -5.73 2.05
CA LEU A 49 -2.97 -5.80 2.35
C LEU A 49 -3.47 -4.53 3.06
N PRO A 50 -4.68 -4.03 2.73
CA PRO A 50 -5.28 -2.89 3.42
C PRO A 50 -5.79 -3.32 4.80
N LEU A 51 -5.25 -2.75 5.88
CA LEU A 51 -5.69 -3.05 7.25
C LEU A 51 -6.64 -2.01 7.83
N LYS A 52 -6.62 -0.77 7.32
CA LYS A 52 -7.59 0.27 7.71
C LYS A 52 -8.00 1.09 6.50
N PHE A 53 -9.29 1.38 6.42
CA PHE A 53 -9.90 2.15 5.35
C PHE A 53 -10.81 3.23 5.93
N ASN A 54 -10.65 4.48 5.48
CA ASN A 54 -11.52 5.59 5.82
C ASN A 54 -11.84 6.38 4.54
N ASN A 55 -13.13 6.64 4.30
CA ASN A 55 -13.64 7.34 3.12
C ASN A 55 -14.40 8.64 3.43
N VAL A 56 -14.44 9.09 4.69
CA VAL A 56 -15.30 10.21 5.13
C VAL A 56 -14.88 11.56 4.51
N ALA A 57 -13.59 11.75 4.20
CA ALA A 57 -13.06 13.00 3.63
C ALA A 57 -12.08 12.74 2.47
N GLY A 58 -12.35 11.71 1.67
CA GLY A 58 -11.42 11.16 0.69
C GLY A 58 -10.91 9.79 1.11
N VAL A 59 -10.21 9.11 0.20
CA VAL A 59 -9.77 7.73 0.43
C VAL A 59 -8.46 7.73 1.20
N LYS A 60 -8.51 7.25 2.44
CA LYS A 60 -7.33 6.97 3.26
C LYS A 60 -7.23 5.48 3.52
N ILE A 61 -6.10 4.90 3.15
CA ILE A 61 -5.88 3.47 3.30
C ILE A 61 -4.51 3.23 3.92
N PHE A 62 -4.48 2.42 4.97
CA PHE A 62 -3.25 1.92 5.58
C PHE A 62 -2.97 0.51 5.07
N PHE A 63 -1.81 0.32 4.46
CA PHE A 63 -1.35 -0.95 3.92
C PHE A 63 -0.22 -1.54 4.76
N VAL A 64 -0.19 -2.86 4.87
CA VAL A 64 0.88 -3.61 5.55
C VAL A 64 1.44 -4.67 4.63
N ASN A 65 2.77 -4.79 4.63
CA ASN A 65 3.48 -5.86 3.96
C ASN A 65 3.26 -7.17 4.73
N VAL A 66 2.62 -8.15 4.09
CA VAL A 66 2.33 -9.47 4.67
C VAL A 66 3.27 -10.56 4.16
N GLU A 67 4.15 -10.24 3.21
CA GLU A 67 5.16 -11.15 2.66
C GLU A 67 6.34 -11.29 3.62
N ASP A 68 6.67 -10.23 4.36
CA ASP A 68 7.75 -10.23 5.36
C ASP A 68 7.21 -10.53 6.79
N PRO A 69 7.66 -11.61 7.44
CA PRO A 69 7.20 -11.98 8.78
C PRO A 69 7.44 -10.90 9.86
N ILE A 70 8.51 -10.11 9.76
CA ILE A 70 8.82 -9.04 10.71
C ILE A 70 7.74 -7.95 10.64
N CYS A 71 7.24 -7.67 9.44
CA CYS A 71 6.19 -6.69 9.23
C CYS A 71 4.84 -7.15 9.77
N VAL A 72 4.52 -8.43 9.59
CA VAL A 72 3.32 -9.06 10.17
C VAL A 72 3.36 -9.02 11.70
N ASP A 73 4.47 -9.41 12.31
CA ASP A 73 4.64 -9.41 13.77
C ASP A 73 4.48 -8.00 14.36
N ARG A 74 5.01 -6.98 13.67
CA ARG A 74 4.95 -5.58 14.12
C ARG A 74 3.57 -4.93 13.97
N TYR A 75 2.85 -5.23 12.89
CA TYR A 75 1.66 -4.46 12.49
C TYR A 75 0.34 -5.23 12.46
N ALA A 76 0.35 -6.56 12.34
CA ALA A 76 -0.86 -7.36 12.21
C ALA A 76 -1.09 -8.28 13.42
N LYS A 77 -0.03 -8.89 13.96
CA LYS A 77 -0.15 -9.82 15.09
C LYS A 77 -0.72 -9.11 16.33
N ASN A 78 -1.78 -9.70 16.90
CA ASN A 78 -2.51 -9.21 18.09
C ASN A 78 -3.14 -7.80 17.96
N LYS A 79 -3.24 -7.25 16.74
CA LYS A 79 -3.89 -5.95 16.48
C LYS A 79 -5.24 -6.09 15.77
N PHE A 80 -5.58 -7.32 15.41
CA PHE A 80 -6.82 -7.85 14.86
C PHE A 80 -7.00 -9.26 15.42
#